data_AF-A0A3B9K3L8-F1
#
_entry.id   AF-A0A3B9K3L8-F1
#
_cell.length_a   1.000
_cell.length_b   1.000
_cell.length_c   1.000
_cell.angle_alpha   90.00
_cell.angle_beta   90.00
_cell.angle_gamma   90.00
#
_symmetry.space_group_name_H-M   'P 1'
#
loop_
_entity.id
_entity.type
_entity.pdbx_description
1 polymer ?
#
loop_
_entity_poly.entity_id
_entity_poly.type
_entity_poly.pdbx_seq_one_letter_code
_entity_poly.pdbx_strand_id
1 'polypeptide(L)'
;IYDHLVNTNMLRFASSAELIYVGKKAGYASITQNEINKLMIDSALGRKVVVRLKGGDPFIFGRGGEEVQALKEAGIRFTIVPGIPSP
;
A
#
# COMPACT_ATOMS: atom_id res chain seq x y z
N ILE A 1 -3.02 3.58 2.82
CA ILE A 1 -1.88 2.80 3.35
C ILE A 1 -0.65 3.14 2.51
N TYR A 2 0.44 3.63 3.12
CA TYR A 2 1.61 4.14 2.41
C TYR A 2 2.92 3.81 3.14
N ASP A 3 4.03 3.77 2.42
CA ASP A 3 5.36 3.50 2.99
C ASP A 3 6.31 4.68 2.84
N HIS A 4 7.55 4.50 3.28
CA HIS A 4 8.57 5.53 3.35
C HIS A 4 8.96 6.15 2.00
N LEU A 5 8.81 5.39 0.90
CA LEU A 5 9.24 5.86 -0.43
C LEU A 5 8.22 6.80 -1.09
N VAL A 6 7.04 6.94 -0.50
CA VAL A 6 6.02 7.86 -0.98
C VAL A 6 6.43 9.31 -0.69
N ASN A 7 6.34 10.17 -1.72
CA ASN A 7 6.45 11.60 -1.52
C ASN A 7 5.28 12.08 -0.64
N THR A 8 5.57 12.52 0.58
CA THR A 8 4.57 12.94 1.57
C THR A 8 3.69 14.09 1.09
N ASN A 9 4.15 14.90 0.14
CA ASN A 9 3.35 15.94 -0.50
C ASN A 9 2.12 15.38 -1.25
N MET A 10 2.13 14.10 -1.64
CA MET A 10 0.97 13.42 -2.24
C MET A 10 -0.15 13.16 -1.22
N LEU A 11 0.18 13.06 0.08
CA LEU A 11 -0.81 12.77 1.12
C LEU A 11 -1.82 13.91 1.30
N ARG A 12 -1.50 15.13 0.83
CA ARG A 12 -2.44 16.27 0.82
C ARG A 12 -3.72 16.00 0.03
N PHE A 13 -3.66 15.10 -0.97
CA PHE A 13 -4.82 14.72 -1.78
C PHE A 13 -5.74 13.71 -1.07
N ALA A 14 -5.31 13.20 0.09
CA ALA A 14 -6.04 12.24 0.90
C ALA A 14 -6.53 12.87 2.22
N SER A 15 -6.87 14.15 2.21
CA SER A 15 -7.19 14.95 3.40
C SER A 15 -8.38 14.43 4.22
N SER A 16 -9.30 13.69 3.60
CA SER A 16 -10.46 13.08 4.25
C SER A 16 -10.27 11.59 4.58
N ALA A 17 -9.07 11.04 4.35
CA ALA A 17 -8.80 9.62 4.51
C ALA A 17 -7.98 9.32 5.77
N GLU A 18 -8.18 8.12 6.31
CA GLU A 18 -7.30 7.56 7.34
C GLU A 18 -5.92 7.25 6.72
N LEU A 19 -4.87 7.86 7.27
CA LEU A 19 -3.50 7.71 6.77
C LEU A 19 -2.73 6.68 7.61
N ILE A 20 -2.59 5.47 7.06
CA ILE A 20 -1.85 4.38 7.71
C ILE A 20 -0.45 4.24 7.10
N TYR A 21 0.58 4.53 7.89
CA TYR A 21 1.99 4.36 7.52
C TYR A 21 2.48 2.94 7.82
N VAL A 22 3.11 2.29 6.83
CA VAL A 22 3.64 0.92 6.92
C VAL A 22 5.13 0.83 6.54
N GLY A 23 5.81 1.97 6.45
CA GLY A 23 7.24 1.99 6.17
C GLY A 23 8.09 1.59 7.38
N LYS A 24 9.35 1.23 7.14
CA LYS A 24 10.33 1.02 8.21
C LYS A 24 10.66 2.36 8.85
N LYS A 25 10.67 2.41 10.17
CA LYS A 25 11.22 3.53 10.95
C LYS A 25 12.32 2.97 11.85
N ALA A 26 13.51 3.57 11.80
CA ALA A 26 14.62 3.14 12.63
C ALA A 26 14.18 3.10 14.12
N GLY A 27 14.44 1.99 14.80
CA GLY A 27 14.06 1.78 16.21
C GLY A 27 12.65 1.21 16.44
N TYR A 28 11.87 0.92 15.40
CA TYR A 28 10.53 0.31 15.52
C TYR A 28 10.49 -1.07 14.86
N ALA A 29 9.65 -1.96 15.40
CA ALA A 29 9.36 -3.25 14.77
C ALA A 29 8.86 -3.01 13.34
N SER A 30 9.53 -3.63 12.37
CA SER A 30 9.11 -3.54 10.97
C SER A 30 7.83 -4.32 10.80
N ILE A 31 6.80 -3.67 10.26
CA ILE A 31 5.65 -4.40 9.72
C ILE A 31 6.13 -5.26 8.55
N THR A 32 5.71 -6.52 8.54
CA THR A 32 6.01 -7.49 7.50
C THR A 32 5.07 -7.32 6.31
N GLN A 33 5.44 -7.86 5.16
CA GLN A 33 4.55 -7.80 3.99
C GLN A 33 3.24 -8.54 4.19
N ASN A 34 3.26 -9.66 4.90
CA ASN A 34 2.04 -10.41 5.20
C ASN A 34 1.10 -9.59 6.08
N GLU A 35 1.63 -8.82 7.04
CA GLU A 35 0.84 -7.89 7.84
C GLU A 35 0.29 -6.72 7.01
N ILE A 36 1.06 -6.19 6.06
CA ILE A 36 0.56 -5.18 5.11
C ILE A 36 -0.57 -5.75 4.24
N ASN A 37 -0.40 -6.95 3.71
CA ASN A 37 -1.41 -7.65 2.91
C ASN A 37 -2.68 -7.88 3.72
N LYS A 38 -2.53 -8.39 4.95
CA LYS A 38 -3.64 -8.59 5.88
C LYS A 38 -4.37 -7.29 6.20
N LEU A 39 -3.63 -6.21 6.48
CA LEU A 39 -4.21 -4.89 6.74
C LEU A 39 -5.06 -4.40 5.55
N MET A 40 -4.57 -4.56 4.31
CA MET A 40 -5.32 -4.19 3.11
C MET A 40 -6.60 -5.01 2.96
N ILE A 41 -6.51 -6.33 3.15
CA ILE A 41 -7.66 -7.25 3.04
C ILE A 41 -8.70 -6.93 4.11
N ASP A 42 -8.29 -6.86 5.38
CA ASP A 42 -9.20 -6.58 6.51
C ASP A 42 -9.89 -5.22 6.33
N SER A 43 -9.16 -4.20 5.85
CA SER A 43 -9.74 -2.89 5.53
C SER A 43 -10.77 -2.95 4.40
N ALA A 44 -10.49 -3.69 3.34
CA ALA A 44 -11.40 -3.86 2.20
C ALA A 44 -12.66 -4.65 2.59
N LEU A 45 -12.52 -5.70 3.41
CA LEU A 45 -13.63 -6.47 3.97
C LEU A 45 -14.51 -5.63 4.90
N GLY A 46 -13.92 -4.65 5.59
CA GLY A 46 -14.62 -3.60 6.33
C GLY A 46 -15.38 -2.60 5.45
N ARG A 47 -15.54 -2.88 4.15
CA ARG A 47 -16.21 -2.03 3.15
C ARG A 47 -15.59 -0.64 2.98
N LYS A 48 -14.32 -0.47 3.34
CA LYS A 48 -13.57 0.76 3.06
C LYS A 48 -13.07 0.77 1.62
N VAL A 49 -12.96 1.96 1.04
CA VAL A 49 -12.16 2.16 -0.17
C VAL A 49 -10.69 2.23 0.25
N VAL A 50 -9.88 1.28 -0.19
CA VAL A 50 -8.48 1.15 0.22
C VAL A 50 -7.56 1.57 -0.91
N VAL A 51 -6.64 2.49 -0.61
CA VAL A 51 -5.53 2.87 -1.52
C VAL A 51 -4.21 2.42 -0.89
N ARG A 52 -3.48 1.58 -1.62
CA ARG A 52 -2.07 1.26 -1.36
C ARG A 52 -1.20 2.20 -2.20
N LEU A 53 -0.77 3.29 -1.58
CA LEU A 53 0.09 4.28 -2.23
C LEU A 53 1.54 3.82 -2.10
N LYS A 54 2.22 3.67 -3.24
CA LYS A 54 3.61 3.19 -3.35
C LYS A 54 4.45 4.26 -4.05
N GLY A 55 5.72 4.38 -3.67
CA GLY A 55 6.68 5.22 -4.39
C GLY A 55 7.09 4.56 -5.71
N GLY A 56 7.14 5.33 -6.79
CA GLY A 56 7.50 4.82 -8.12
C GLY A 56 6.41 3.97 -8.76
N ASP A 57 6.81 2.97 -9.55
CA ASP A 57 5.88 1.99 -10.11
C ASP A 57 5.62 0.82 -9.13
N PRO A 58 4.35 0.39 -8.93
CA PRO A 58 4.01 -0.68 -8.00
C PRO A 58 4.74 -2.01 -8.22
N PHE A 59 5.12 -2.33 -9.46
CA PHE A 59 5.69 -3.62 -9.85
C PHE A 59 7.20 -3.60 -10.05
N ILE A 60 7.83 -2.43 -10.13
CA ILE A 60 9.29 -2.31 -10.20
C ILE A 60 9.87 -2.23 -8.79
N PHE A 61 10.46 -3.32 -8.33
CA PHE A 61 11.06 -3.49 -6.98
C PHE A 61 10.12 -3.20 -5.78
N GLY A 62 8.82 -2.97 -6.04
CA GLY A 62 7.85 -2.52 -5.05
C GLY A 62 7.04 -3.63 -4.37
N ARG A 63 7.23 -4.90 -4.71
CA ARG A 63 6.41 -6.03 -4.20
C ARG A 63 4.92 -5.96 -4.54
N GLY A 64 4.50 -5.13 -5.49
CA GLY A 64 3.09 -5.00 -5.88
C GLY A 64 2.49 -6.33 -6.34
N GLY A 65 3.29 -7.24 -6.92
CA GLY A 65 2.83 -8.56 -7.33
C GLY A 65 2.36 -9.43 -6.15
N GLU A 66 3.11 -9.42 -5.04
CA GLU A 66 2.75 -10.14 -3.81
C GLU A 66 1.47 -9.57 -3.17
N GLU A 67 1.35 -8.24 -3.16
CA GLU A 67 0.16 -7.53 -2.66
C GLU A 67 -1.09 -7.90 -3.48
N VAL A 68 -0.97 -7.88 -4.81
CA VAL A 68 -2.04 -8.22 -5.76
C VAL A 68 -2.44 -9.69 -5.64
N GLN A 69 -1.47 -10.60 -5.50
CA GLN A 69 -1.75 -12.03 -5.33
C GLN A 69 -2.59 -12.27 -4.08
N ALA A 70 -2.21 -11.69 -2.94
CA ALA A 70 -2.96 -11.83 -1.69
C ALA A 70 -4.39 -11.27 -1.80
N LEU A 71 -4.57 -10.12 -2.46
CA LEU A 71 -5.91 -9.55 -2.70
C LEU A 71 -6.77 -10.47 -3.59
N LYS A 72 -6.18 -11.06 -4.63
CA LYS A 72 -6.85 -11.99 -5.54
C LYS A 72 -7.29 -13.26 -4.80
N GLU A 73 -6.41 -13.84 -3.99
CA GLU A 73 -6.70 -15.02 -3.16
C GLU A 73 -7.83 -14.74 -2.15
N ALA A 74 -7.90 -13.52 -1.61
CA ALA A 74 -8.96 -13.08 -0.71
C ALA A 74 -10.27 -12.65 -1.44
N GLY A 75 -10.33 -12.74 -2.77
CA GLY A 75 -11.51 -12.34 -3.56
C GLY A 75 -11.78 -10.83 -3.57
N ILE A 76 -10.78 -10.00 -3.26
CA ILE A 76 -10.91 -8.54 -3.26
C ILE A 76 -10.70 -8.01 -4.68
N ARG A 77 -11.65 -7.23 -5.17
CA ARG A 77 -11.50 -6.51 -6.45
C ARG A 77 -10.53 -5.34 -6.28
N PHE A 78 -9.63 -5.17 -7.24
CA PHE A 78 -8.65 -4.09 -7.24
C PHE A 78 -8.43 -3.55 -8.65
N THR A 79 -7.74 -2.42 -8.73
CA THR A 79 -7.23 -1.83 -9.96
C THR A 79 -5.80 -1.39 -9.70
N ILE A 80 -4.94 -1.56 -10.70
CA ILE A 80 -3.55 -1.13 -10.65
C ILE A 80 -3.43 0.16 -11.45
N VAL A 81 -2.85 1.19 -10.83
CA VAL A 81 -2.48 2.44 -11.49
C VAL A 81 -0.96 2.44 -11.61
N PRO A 82 -0.40 2.36 -12.83
CA PRO A 82 1.05 2.41 -13.04
C PRO A 82 1.66 3.71 -12.52
N GLY A 83 2.91 3.65 -12.09
CA GLY A 83 3.68 4.80 -11.65
C GLY A 83 4.89 5.05 -12.55
N ILE A 84 5.56 6.18 -12.33
CA ILE A 84 6.85 6.45 -12.98
C ILE A 84 7.94 5.88 -12.08
N PRO A 85 8.72 4.85 -12.49
CA PRO A 85 9.80 4.31 -11.68
C PRO A 85 10.90 5.35 -11.49
N SER A 86 11.63 5.28 -10.38
CA SER A 86 12.88 6.03 -10.25
C SER A 86 13.91 5.50 -11.27
N PRO A 87 14.78 6.36 -11.81
CA PRO A 87 15.91 5.94 -12.63
C PRO A 87 16.81 4.92 -11.93
#